data_AF-A0A972YZA1-F1
#
_entry.id   AF-A0A972YZA1-F1
#
_cell.length_a   1.000
_cell.length_b   1.000
_cell.length_c   1.000
_cell.angle_alpha   90.00
_cell.angle_beta   90.00
_cell.angle_gamma   90.00
#
_symmetry.space_group_name_H-M   'P 1'
#
loop_
_entity.id
_entity.type
_entity.pdbx_description
1 polymer ?
#
loop_
_entity_poly.entity_id
_entity_poly.type
_entity_poly.pdbx_seq_one_letter_code
_entity_poly.pdbx_strand_id
1 'polypeptide(L)'
;MTTSINISAEKNILEQIVDDKRIEISALKISKPLASFIDELVPTTKDMYAALTRTEDKPHAGFILECKKASPSKGLIRPDFDVKAICQIYDKYAAAISVLTDE
;
A
#
# COMPACT_ATOMS: atom_id res chain seq x y z
N MET A 1 1.59 -50.96 3.37
CA MET A 1 1.78 -49.80 4.28
C MET A 1 1.92 -48.57 3.40
N THR A 2 0.81 -47.89 3.13
CA THR A 2 0.79 -46.65 2.35
C THR A 2 1.11 -45.51 3.30
N THR A 3 2.33 -44.99 3.21
CA THR A 3 2.74 -43.80 3.96
C THR A 3 2.08 -42.60 3.28
N SER A 4 0.96 -42.14 3.81
CA SER A 4 0.36 -40.87 3.42
C SER A 4 1.30 -39.76 3.88
N ILE A 5 2.09 -39.21 2.95
CA ILE A 5 2.84 -37.99 3.19
C ILE A 5 1.82 -36.86 3.19
N ASN A 6 1.45 -36.40 4.40
CA ASN A 6 0.60 -35.24 4.56
C ASN A 6 1.46 -33.99 4.30
N ILE A 7 1.60 -33.61 3.04
CA ILE A 7 2.23 -32.35 2.64
C ILE A 7 1.14 -31.27 2.72
N SER A 8 0.81 -30.80 3.92
CA SER A 8 0.28 -29.45 4.01
C SER A 8 1.45 -28.51 3.73
N ALA A 9 1.57 -28.04 2.49
CA ALA A 9 2.53 -26.98 2.18
C ALA A 9 2.16 -25.77 3.05
N GLU A 10 3.02 -25.42 4.01
CA GLU A 10 2.82 -24.23 4.82
C GLU A 10 2.77 -22.99 3.91
N LYS A 11 1.75 -22.15 4.10
CA LYS A 11 1.59 -20.94 3.33
C LYS A 11 2.73 -19.97 3.61
N ASN A 12 3.30 -19.39 2.55
CA ASN A 12 4.28 -18.33 2.72
C ASN A 12 3.62 -17.01 3.16
N ILE A 13 4.41 -16.03 3.60
CA ILE A 13 3.90 -14.77 4.13
C ILE A 13 3.05 -13.99 3.12
N LEU A 14 3.36 -14.05 1.83
CA LEU A 14 2.57 -13.38 0.80
C LEU A 14 1.21 -14.05 0.62
N GLU A 15 1.16 -15.38 0.65
CA GLU A 15 -0.11 -16.12 0.60
C GLU A 15 -1.01 -15.79 1.78
N GLN A 16 -0.44 -15.71 2.98
CA GLN A 16 -1.16 -15.30 4.19
C GLN A 16 -1.74 -13.88 4.05
N ILE A 17 -0.92 -12.89 3.66
CA ILE A 17 -1.36 -11.50 3.42
C ILE A 17 -2.53 -11.45 2.42
N VAL A 18 -2.44 -12.20 1.32
CA VAL A 18 -3.49 -12.18 0.28
C VAL A 18 -4.77 -12.84 0.78
N ASP A 19 -4.68 -13.91 1.58
CA ASP A 19 -5.85 -14.56 2.18
C ASP A 19 -6.56 -13.66 3.18
N ASP A 20 -5.80 -12.99 4.06
CA ASP A 20 -6.33 -12.04 5.02
C ASP A 20 -7.02 -10.87 4.30
N LYS A 21 -6.40 -10.35 3.22
CA LYS A 21 -6.99 -9.28 2.41
C LYS A 21 -8.31 -9.68 1.75
N ARG A 22 -8.49 -10.95 1.36
CA ARG A 22 -9.77 -11.42 0.79
C ARG A 22 -10.90 -11.36 1.81
N ILE A 23 -10.61 -11.71 3.07
CA ILE A 23 -11.57 -11.65 4.17
C ILE A 23 -11.92 -10.18 4.45
N GLU A 24 -10.92 -9.31 4.55
CA GLU A 24 -11.09 -7.88 4.76
C GLU A 24 -11.92 -7.23 3.65
N ILE A 25 -11.59 -7.47 2.38
CA ILE A 25 -12.35 -6.94 1.24
C ILE A 25 -13.80 -7.41 1.27
N SER A 26 -14.06 -8.66 1.67
CA SER A 26 -15.42 -9.19 1.77
C SER A 26 -16.22 -8.46 2.85
N ALA A 27 -15.61 -8.17 4.01
CA ALA A 27 -16.22 -7.36 5.06
C ALA A 27 -16.44 -5.90 4.63
N LEU A 28 -15.45 -5.29 3.97
CA LEU A 28 -15.53 -3.91 3.46
C LEU A 28 -16.63 -3.75 2.40
N LYS A 29 -16.84 -4.75 1.54
CA LYS A 29 -17.94 -4.73 0.56
C LYS A 29 -19.33 -4.72 1.22
N ILE A 30 -19.46 -5.27 2.42
CA ILE A 30 -20.70 -5.25 3.21
C ILE A 30 -20.84 -3.90 3.93
N SER A 31 -19.78 -3.43 4.62
CA SER A 31 -19.85 -2.19 5.40
C SER A 31 -19.84 -0.91 4.54
N LYS A 32 -19.20 -0.95 3.37
CA LYS A 32 -19.10 0.14 2.40
C LYS A 32 -19.28 -0.39 0.97
N PRO A 33 -20.52 -0.70 0.54
CA PRO A 33 -20.78 -1.23 -0.79
C PRO A 33 -20.37 -0.25 -1.89
N LEU A 34 -19.78 -0.76 -2.98
CA LEU A 34 -19.32 0.09 -4.11
C LEU A 34 -20.42 1.01 -4.65
N ALA A 35 -21.64 0.48 -4.81
CA ALA A 35 -22.79 1.24 -5.30
C ALA A 35 -23.17 2.44 -4.42
N SER A 36 -22.72 2.48 -3.15
CA SER A 36 -23.00 3.60 -2.25
C SER A 36 -22.13 4.83 -2.50
N PHE A 37 -21.01 4.70 -3.22
CA PHE A 37 -20.04 5.81 -3.37
C PHE A 37 -19.40 5.92 -4.75
N ILE A 38 -19.69 5.00 -5.68
CA ILE A 38 -19.04 5.00 -7.01
C ILE A 38 -19.26 6.30 -7.78
N ASP A 39 -20.45 6.88 -7.70
CA ASP A 39 -20.81 8.12 -8.40
C ASP A 39 -20.17 9.37 -7.78
N GLU A 40 -19.61 9.27 -6.56
CA GLU A 40 -18.87 10.34 -5.89
C GLU A 40 -17.38 10.35 -6.29
N LEU A 41 -16.89 9.30 -6.96
CA LEU A 41 -15.48 9.19 -7.34
C LEU A 41 -15.16 10.13 -8.49
N VAL A 42 -14.12 10.95 -8.30
CA VAL A 42 -13.58 11.85 -9.32
C VAL A 42 -12.17 11.39 -9.71
N PRO A 43 -11.85 11.31 -11.02
CA PRO A 43 -10.48 11.04 -11.45
C PRO A 43 -9.49 12.05 -10.88
N THR A 44 -8.31 11.57 -10.49
CA THR A 44 -7.22 12.45 -10.05
C THR A 44 -6.74 13.36 -11.18
N THR A 45 -6.39 14.60 -10.86
CA THR A 45 -5.69 15.51 -11.77
C THR A 45 -4.16 15.40 -11.67
N LYS A 46 -3.66 14.61 -10.72
CA LYS A 46 -2.23 14.36 -10.52
C LYS A 46 -1.75 13.25 -11.45
N ASP A 47 -0.60 13.47 -12.09
CA ASP A 47 0.07 12.50 -12.94
C ASP A 47 1.38 12.01 -12.29
N MET A 48 1.36 10.76 -11.80
CA MET A 48 2.54 10.14 -11.17
C MET A 48 3.66 9.88 -12.19
N TYR A 49 3.33 9.52 -13.43
CA TYR A 49 4.32 9.24 -14.47
C TYR A 49 5.07 10.50 -14.84
N ALA A 50 4.36 11.61 -15.07
CA ALA A 50 4.99 12.90 -15.30
C ALA A 50 5.85 13.35 -14.10
N ALA A 51 5.34 13.16 -12.88
CA ALA A 51 6.07 13.50 -11.66
C ALA A 51 7.38 12.70 -11.49
N LEU A 52 7.45 11.46 -11.98
CA LEU A 52 8.64 10.61 -11.89
C LEU A 52 9.58 10.73 -13.10
N THR A 53 9.04 11.07 -14.26
CA THR A 53 9.81 11.14 -15.51
C THR A 53 10.87 12.23 -15.43
N ARG A 54 12.12 11.89 -15.77
CA ARG A 54 13.22 12.85 -15.89
C ARG A 54 13.09 13.61 -17.21
N THR A 55 13.28 14.91 -17.16
CA THR A 55 13.29 15.79 -18.33
C THR A 55 14.57 16.64 -18.30
N GLU A 56 14.83 17.41 -19.36
CA GLU A 56 15.93 18.37 -19.35
C GLU A 56 15.78 19.39 -18.21
N ASP A 57 14.56 19.88 -17.99
CA ASP A 57 14.24 20.83 -16.90
C ASP A 57 14.15 20.18 -15.51
N LYS A 58 13.97 18.85 -15.44
CA LYS A 58 13.99 18.07 -14.19
C LYS A 58 14.99 16.92 -14.33
N PRO A 59 16.31 17.22 -14.32
CA PRO A 59 17.33 16.24 -14.61
C PRO A 59 17.59 15.28 -13.44
N HIS A 60 17.06 15.56 -12.24
CA HIS A 60 17.27 14.73 -11.06
C HIS A 60 16.27 13.57 -10.98
N ALA A 61 16.64 12.50 -10.28
CA ALA A 61 15.77 11.34 -10.09
C ALA A 61 14.49 11.74 -9.33
N GLY A 62 13.35 11.18 -9.75
CA GLY A 62 12.10 11.27 -9.01
C GLY A 62 12.07 10.22 -7.90
N PHE A 63 11.86 10.66 -6.66
CA PHE A 63 11.75 9.76 -5.50
C PHE A 63 10.29 9.49 -5.15
N ILE A 64 9.97 8.22 -4.90
CA ILE A 64 8.74 7.83 -4.20
C ILE A 64 9.10 7.62 -2.74
N LEU A 65 8.61 8.48 -1.86
CA LEU A 65 8.85 8.35 -0.43
C LEU A 65 7.67 7.61 0.24
N GLU A 66 7.98 6.55 0.98
CA GLU A 66 6.95 5.68 1.59
C GLU A 66 6.65 6.07 3.05
N CYS A 67 5.37 6.26 3.34
CA CYS A 67 4.83 6.38 4.69
C CYS A 67 4.50 4.98 5.21
N LYS A 68 5.35 4.43 6.09
CA LYS A 68 5.20 3.07 6.64
C LYS A 68 5.33 3.04 8.16
N LYS A 69 4.29 2.54 8.85
CA LYS A 69 4.27 2.39 10.31
C LYS A 69 5.00 1.13 10.78
N ALA A 70 4.76 0.00 10.11
CA ALA A 70 5.32 -1.30 10.45
C ALA A 70 5.58 -2.15 9.19
N SER A 71 6.33 -3.25 9.33
CA SER A 71 6.42 -4.29 8.30
C SER A 71 6.50 -5.69 8.92
N PRO A 72 6.06 -6.75 8.21
CA PRO A 72 6.17 -8.12 8.72
C PRO A 72 7.60 -8.52 9.13
N SER A 73 8.59 -8.01 8.39
CA SER A 73 10.00 -8.31 8.63
C SER A 73 10.68 -7.48 9.72
N LYS A 74 10.16 -6.29 10.07
CA LYS A 74 10.80 -5.36 11.01
C LYS A 74 9.91 -4.96 12.19
N GLY A 75 8.68 -5.45 12.25
CA GLY A 75 7.71 -5.03 13.26
C GLY A 75 7.41 -3.53 13.15
N LEU A 76 7.18 -2.89 14.29
CA LEU A 76 6.92 -1.45 14.38
C LEU A 76 8.19 -0.66 13.99
N ILE A 77 8.08 0.13 12.92
CA ILE A 77 9.17 0.98 12.40
C ILE A 77 9.11 2.37 13.02
N ARG A 78 7.90 2.92 13.16
CA ARG A 78 7.69 4.27 13.68
C ARG A 78 6.52 4.28 14.68
N PRO A 79 6.80 4.35 15.99
CA PRO A 79 5.75 4.43 17.02
C PRO A 79 4.87 5.68 16.86
N ASP A 80 5.49 6.85 16.70
CA ASP A 80 4.80 8.13 16.48
C ASP A 80 4.53 8.35 14.99
N PHE A 81 3.42 7.76 14.52
CA PHE A 81 3.02 7.75 13.11
C PHE A 81 1.91 8.74 12.81
N ASP A 82 2.26 10.02 12.67
CA ASP A 82 1.40 11.04 12.08
C ASP A 82 1.63 11.10 10.56
N VAL A 83 0.77 10.42 9.81
CA VAL A 83 0.84 10.37 8.34
C VAL A 83 0.75 11.75 7.71
N LYS A 84 -0.02 12.68 8.29
CA LYS A 84 -0.20 14.03 7.73
C LYS A 84 1.08 14.83 7.88
N ALA A 85 1.71 14.79 9.05
CA ALA A 85 2.99 15.43 9.29
C ALA A 85 4.11 14.84 8.40
N ILE A 86 4.14 13.52 8.24
CA ILE A 86 5.11 12.86 7.35
C ILE A 86 4.91 13.31 5.90
N CYS A 87 3.67 13.29 5.39
CA CYS A 87 3.37 13.72 4.03
C CYS A 87 3.77 15.18 3.78
N GLN A 88 3.52 16.09 4.71
CA GLN A 88 3.92 17.50 4.59
C GLN A 88 5.43 17.70 4.50
N ILE A 89 6.21 16.83 5.13
CA ILE A 89 7.67 16.85 5.02
C ILE A 89 8.09 16.25 3.67
N TYR A 90 7.53 15.10 3.29
CA TYR A 90 7.89 14.41 2.06
C TYR A 90 7.52 15.19 0.80
N ASP A 91 6.44 15.95 0.80
CA ASP A 91 5.98 16.78 -0.33
C ASP A 91 7.07 17.74 -0.86
N LYS A 92 8.01 18.13 0.01
CA LYS A 92 9.15 19.01 -0.36
C LYS A 92 10.25 18.31 -1.16
N TYR A 93 10.28 16.98 -1.15
CA TYR A 93 11.39 16.17 -1.66
C TYR A 93 10.95 15.07 -2.63
N ALA A 94 9.70 14.62 -2.53
CA ALA A 94 9.19 13.48 -3.25
C ALA A 94 8.53 13.89 -4.57
N ALA A 95 8.75 13.08 -5.61
CA ALA A 95 7.92 13.11 -6.81
C ALA A 95 6.54 12.50 -6.56
N ALA A 96 6.47 11.47 -5.71
CA ALA A 96 5.23 10.86 -5.28
C ALA A 96 5.37 10.31 -3.86
N ILE A 97 4.24 10.12 -3.18
CA ILE A 97 4.21 9.57 -1.82
C ILE A 97 3.46 8.24 -1.87
N SER A 98 4.12 7.17 -1.42
CA SER A 98 3.49 5.87 -1.17
C SER A 98 2.92 5.86 0.24
N VAL A 99 1.68 5.44 0.42
CA VAL A 99 1.04 5.33 1.74
C VAL A 99 0.47 3.91 1.87
N LEU A 100 0.94 3.18 2.87
CA LEU A 100 0.41 1.86 3.18
C LEU A 100 -0.99 1.99 3.80
N THR A 101 -1.91 1.19 3.29
CA THR A 101 -3.32 1.12 3.72
C THR A 101 -3.71 -0.26 4.26
N ASP A 102 -2.73 -1.17 4.32
CA ASP A 102 -2.86 -2.46 4.98
C ASP A 102 -2.84 -2.25 6.50
N GLU A 103 -3.74 -2.91 7.22
CA GLU A 103 -3.89 -2.82 8.70
C GLU A 103 -3.14 -3.92 9.44
#